data_AF-A0A2A7HXG5-F1
#
_entry.id   AF-A0A2A7HXG5-F1
#
_cell.length_a   1.000
_cell.length_b   1.000
_cell.length_c   1.000
_cell.angle_alpha   90.00
_cell.angle_beta   90.00
_cell.angle_gamma   90.00
#
_symmetry.space_group_name_H-M   'P 1'
#
loop_
_entity.id
_entity.type
_entity.pdbx_description
1 polymer ?
#
loop_
_entity_poly.entity_id
_entity_poly.type
_entity_poly.pdbx_seq_one_letter_code
_entity_poly.pdbx_strand_id
1 'polypeptide(L)'
;MLQAEIKGKFYSNSEDVLTSSVIGSIRYLSSPLFFVELLNRSVNKNGKTLPVDGTVKKITFLFWKRLENSEPDVLVLLENEDATYHIVCIEAKFLSGKSSKEDETVDLMERKNYQRDQLARELEDLHSDTFYKHIAISPSKVKGISLIYLTNDTSMPRGELLDSAKHARVSEEEKKIFWLSWSMIYSTVCEWITYGTVQDQWILSDLKLLLEKKGLNSFSGLSRIEEVQKNCWVYSKTSSQYRWDGLSEVVCDTWKYMRRGK
;
A
#
# COMPACT_ATOMS: atom_id res chain seq x y z
N MET A 1 4.48 -1.40 16.34
CA MET A 1 4.94 -0.49 17.41
C MET A 1 6.28 -0.93 17.97
N LEU A 2 6.44 -2.21 18.33
CA LEU A 2 7.69 -2.73 18.92
C LEU A 2 8.95 -2.39 18.11
N GLN A 3 8.90 -2.50 16.78
CA GLN A 3 10.06 -2.18 15.95
C GLN A 3 10.41 -0.69 16.02
N ALA A 4 9.41 0.20 16.02
CA ALA A 4 9.64 1.63 16.14
C ALA A 4 10.24 1.97 17.51
N GLU A 5 9.73 1.38 18.58
CA GLU A 5 10.29 1.53 19.95
C GLU A 5 11.76 1.09 19.99
N ILE A 6 12.05 -0.13 19.55
CA ILE A 6 13.40 -0.74 19.55
C ILE A 6 14.38 0.11 18.73
N LYS A 7 13.91 0.79 17.68
CA LYS A 7 14.72 1.58 16.77
C LYS A 7 14.73 3.09 17.09
N GLY A 8 14.07 3.51 18.17
CA GLY A 8 13.98 4.92 18.55
C GLY A 8 13.12 5.78 17.60
N LYS A 9 12.22 5.16 16.84
CA LYS A 9 11.31 5.77 15.85
C LYS A 9 9.88 5.95 16.38
N PHE A 10 9.64 5.70 17.68
CA PHE A 10 8.28 5.81 18.23
C PHE A 10 7.78 7.26 18.30
N TYR A 11 8.68 8.22 18.54
CA TYR A 11 8.36 9.64 18.69
C TYR A 11 8.46 10.45 17.39
N SER A 12 8.91 9.85 16.29
CA SER A 12 9.17 10.57 15.04
C SER A 12 7.89 10.87 14.28
N ASN A 13 7.29 9.83 13.68
CA ASN A 13 6.22 9.98 12.71
C ASN A 13 5.16 8.89 12.88
N SER A 14 3.92 9.28 12.61
CA SER A 14 2.78 8.35 12.61
C SER A 14 2.94 7.22 11.58
N GLU A 15 3.70 7.47 10.51
CA GLU A 15 4.11 6.52 9.48
C GLU A 15 5.00 5.41 10.03
N ASP A 16 6.08 5.75 10.72
CA ASP A 16 7.00 4.79 11.34
C ASP A 16 6.25 3.86 12.33
N VAL A 17 5.38 4.45 13.15
CA VAL A 17 4.56 3.72 14.11
C VAL A 17 3.57 2.80 13.40
N LEU A 18 2.93 3.25 12.32
CA LEU A 18 2.00 2.44 11.53
C LEU A 18 2.73 1.28 10.86
N THR A 19 3.84 1.53 10.17
CA THR A 19 4.67 0.51 9.51
C THR A 19 5.15 -0.52 10.52
N SER A 20 5.64 -0.06 11.67
CA SER A 20 6.02 -0.94 12.77
C SER A 20 4.87 -1.80 13.29
N SER A 21 3.65 -1.26 13.32
CA SER A 21 2.49 -1.95 13.88
C SER A 21 1.89 -2.94 12.90
N VAL A 22 1.86 -2.60 11.62
CA VAL A 22 1.34 -3.48 10.57
C VAL A 22 2.38 -4.52 10.18
N ILE A 23 3.49 -4.10 9.58
CA ILE A 23 4.53 -5.03 9.07
C ILE A 23 5.24 -5.73 10.24
N GLY A 24 5.46 -5.02 11.34
CA GLY A 24 6.06 -5.62 12.53
C GLY A 24 5.20 -6.69 13.19
N SER A 25 3.86 -6.65 13.06
CA SER A 25 2.99 -7.73 13.54
C SER A 25 2.98 -8.91 12.57
N ILE A 26 2.98 -8.62 11.26
CA ILE A 26 3.07 -9.66 10.21
C ILE A 26 4.32 -10.52 10.36
N ARG A 27 5.43 -9.95 10.85
CA ARG A 27 6.67 -10.68 11.18
C ARG A 27 6.46 -11.86 12.13
N TYR A 28 5.43 -11.83 12.98
CA TYR A 28 5.15 -12.86 13.97
C TYR A 28 4.18 -13.94 13.50
N LEU A 29 3.69 -13.86 12.25
CA LEU A 29 2.87 -14.92 11.69
C LEU A 29 3.70 -16.20 11.47
N SER A 30 3.07 -17.35 11.71
CA SER A 30 3.73 -18.65 11.63
C SER A 30 4.08 -19.07 10.20
N SER A 31 3.30 -18.61 9.22
CA SER A 31 3.44 -18.99 7.81
C SER A 31 3.90 -17.81 6.95
N PRO A 32 4.92 -17.99 6.09
CA PRO A 32 5.33 -16.96 5.13
C PRO A 32 4.27 -16.70 4.05
N LEU A 33 3.33 -17.64 3.84
CA LEU A 33 2.37 -17.60 2.75
C LEU A 33 1.48 -16.36 2.78
N PHE A 34 1.06 -15.92 3.98
CA PHE A 34 0.30 -14.67 4.14
C PHE A 34 1.02 -13.48 3.50
N PHE A 35 2.32 -13.33 3.80
CA PHE A 35 3.09 -12.19 3.31
C PHE A 35 3.40 -12.33 1.82
N VAL A 36 3.67 -13.54 1.34
CA VAL A 36 3.86 -13.80 -0.09
C VAL A 36 2.61 -13.45 -0.89
N GLU A 37 1.43 -13.87 -0.43
CA GLU A 37 0.16 -13.49 -1.07
C GLU A 37 -0.09 -11.99 -1.02
N LEU A 38 0.25 -11.33 0.09
CA LEU A 38 0.17 -9.87 0.19
C LEU A 38 1.07 -9.17 -0.85
N LEU A 39 2.31 -9.62 -0.98
CA LEU A 39 3.27 -9.07 -1.95
C LEU A 39 2.77 -9.27 -3.39
N ASN A 40 2.18 -10.43 -3.69
CA ASN A 40 1.63 -10.74 -5.02
C ASN A 40 0.43 -9.86 -5.40
N ARG A 41 -0.17 -9.12 -4.45
CA ARG A 41 -1.20 -8.09 -4.75
C ARG A 41 -0.63 -6.75 -5.16
N SER A 42 0.67 -6.52 -4.96
CA SER A 42 1.29 -5.27 -5.41
C SER A 42 1.35 -5.21 -6.93
N VAL A 43 1.12 -4.03 -7.50
CA VAL A 43 0.99 -3.82 -8.96
C VAL A 43 1.94 -2.72 -9.44
N ASN A 44 2.55 -2.91 -10.60
CA ASN A 44 3.40 -1.88 -11.20
C ASN A 44 2.61 -0.93 -12.12
N LYS A 45 3.30 0.06 -12.70
CA LYS A 45 2.72 1.04 -13.65
C LYS A 45 1.93 0.42 -14.81
N ASN A 46 2.26 -0.82 -15.20
CA ASN A 46 1.63 -1.56 -16.31
C ASN A 46 0.49 -2.47 -15.83
N GLY A 47 0.14 -2.45 -14.55
CA GLY A 47 -0.87 -3.33 -13.95
C GLY A 47 -0.41 -4.79 -13.77
N LYS A 48 0.89 -5.07 -13.94
CA LYS A 48 1.43 -6.42 -13.65
C LYS A 48 1.67 -6.55 -12.16
N THR A 49 1.31 -7.71 -11.61
CA THR A 49 1.58 -8.05 -10.22
C THR A 49 3.05 -8.37 -9.99
N LEU A 50 3.53 -8.21 -8.76
CA LEU A 50 4.86 -8.70 -8.36
C LEU A 50 4.83 -10.23 -8.33
N PRO A 51 5.67 -10.92 -9.11
CA PRO A 51 5.76 -12.38 -9.04
C PRO A 51 6.80 -12.77 -7.98
N VAL A 52 6.35 -13.15 -6.79
CA VAL A 52 7.20 -13.88 -5.84
C VAL A 52 7.03 -15.37 -6.13
N ASP A 53 7.91 -15.91 -6.96
CA ASP A 53 7.87 -17.30 -7.41
C ASP A 53 8.60 -18.23 -6.42
N GLY A 54 8.09 -19.46 -6.32
CA GLY A 54 8.68 -20.52 -5.50
C GLY A 54 8.18 -20.58 -4.05
N THR A 55 8.65 -21.60 -3.33
CA THR A 55 8.31 -21.80 -1.93
C THR A 55 9.26 -20.99 -1.05
N VAL A 56 8.75 -19.90 -0.49
CA VAL A 56 9.49 -19.10 0.50
C VAL A 56 9.54 -19.86 1.82
N LYS A 57 10.74 -20.20 2.25
CA LYS A 57 11.02 -20.92 3.49
C LYS A 57 11.11 -19.97 4.68
N LYS A 58 11.69 -18.80 4.49
CA LYS A 58 11.98 -17.84 5.57
C LYS A 58 11.86 -16.40 5.07
N ILE A 59 11.32 -15.55 5.94
CA ILE A 59 11.23 -14.11 5.71
C ILE A 59 12.02 -13.39 6.79
N THR A 60 12.93 -12.51 6.37
CA THR A 60 13.68 -11.64 7.30
C THR A 60 13.30 -10.19 7.05
N PHE A 61 12.80 -9.53 8.10
CA PHE A 61 12.43 -8.11 8.07
C PHE A 61 13.51 -7.27 8.73
N LEU A 62 13.98 -6.24 8.03
CA LEU A 62 14.99 -5.29 8.48
C LEU A 62 14.40 -3.88 8.43
N PHE A 63 13.98 -3.39 9.59
CA PHE A 63 13.33 -2.07 9.74
C PHE A 63 14.36 -0.95 9.84
N TRP A 64 14.13 0.14 9.09
CA TRP A 64 14.99 1.34 8.98
C TRP A 64 16.47 1.00 8.87
N LYS A 65 16.76 0.09 7.95
CA LYS A 65 18.13 -0.33 7.69
C LYS A 65 18.77 0.69 6.76
N ARG A 66 19.64 1.54 7.31
CA ARG A 66 20.36 2.55 6.53
C ARG A 66 21.20 1.91 5.42
N LEU A 67 20.93 2.34 4.19
CA LEU A 67 21.68 2.04 2.98
C LEU A 67 22.69 3.17 2.70
N GLU A 68 23.28 3.17 1.51
CA GLU A 68 24.30 4.16 1.15
C GLU A 68 23.73 5.58 1.11
N ASN A 69 22.60 5.78 0.42
CA ASN A 69 22.00 7.10 0.19
C ASN A 69 20.59 7.23 0.76
N SER A 70 20.03 6.15 1.29
CA SER A 70 18.64 6.06 1.74
C SER A 70 18.49 5.27 3.04
N GLU A 71 17.31 5.37 3.65
CA GLU A 71 16.91 4.54 4.78
C GLU A 71 15.45 4.15 4.53
N PRO A 72 15.21 3.02 3.83
CA PRO A 72 13.85 2.57 3.58
C PRO A 72 13.20 2.10 4.89
N ASP A 73 11.87 2.20 4.95
CA ASP A 73 11.12 1.78 6.13
C ASP A 73 11.32 0.29 6.46
N VAL A 74 11.21 -0.59 5.46
CA VAL A 74 11.40 -2.02 5.63
C VAL A 74 12.12 -2.64 4.43
N LEU A 75 13.23 -3.31 4.70
CA LEU A 75 13.85 -4.24 3.75
C LEU A 75 13.45 -5.68 4.12
N VAL A 76 12.96 -6.44 3.15
CA VAL A 76 12.51 -7.81 3.32
C VAL A 76 13.34 -8.76 2.46
N LEU A 77 13.91 -9.78 3.09
CA LEU A 77 14.66 -10.85 2.43
C LEU A 77 13.81 -12.12 2.47
N LEU A 78 13.34 -12.56 1.30
CA LEU A 78 12.56 -13.79 1.11
C LEU A 78 13.51 -14.89 0.67
N GLU A 79 13.82 -15.83 1.56
CA GLU A 79 14.68 -16.97 1.27
C GLU A 79 13.83 -18.14 0.77
N ASN A 80 14.10 -18.59 -0.45
CA ASN A 80 13.48 -19.75 -1.06
C ASN A 80 14.14 -21.05 -0.58
N GLU A 81 13.48 -22.19 -0.79
CA GLU A 81 14.02 -23.52 -0.45
C GLU A 81 15.35 -23.84 -1.14
N ASP A 82 15.59 -23.32 -2.35
CA ASP A 82 16.83 -23.46 -3.11
C ASP A 82 17.95 -22.49 -2.66
N ALA A 83 17.78 -21.83 -1.51
CA ALA A 83 18.69 -20.82 -0.94
C ALA A 83 18.95 -19.61 -1.86
N THR A 84 18.00 -19.33 -2.76
CA THR A 84 17.94 -18.06 -3.51
C THR A 84 17.05 -17.04 -2.80
N TYR A 85 17.19 -15.77 -3.17
CA TYR A 85 16.53 -14.66 -2.49
C TYR A 85 15.70 -13.80 -3.44
N HIS A 86 14.51 -13.42 -3.00
CA HIS A 86 13.83 -12.22 -3.48
C HIS A 86 13.99 -11.12 -2.45
N ILE A 87 14.41 -9.94 -2.90
CA ILE A 87 14.64 -8.77 -2.06
C ILE A 87 13.53 -7.78 -2.35
N VAL A 88 12.79 -7.41 -1.30
CA VAL A 88 11.71 -6.44 -1.40
C VAL A 88 12.01 -5.27 -0.47
N CYS A 89 12.15 -4.08 -1.04
CA CYS A 89 12.17 -2.84 -0.30
C CYS A 89 10.75 -2.29 -0.20
N ILE A 90 10.32 -1.87 0.98
CA ILE A 90 9.01 -1.26 1.21
C ILE A 90 9.26 0.13 1.77
N GLU A 91 8.78 1.13 1.04
CA GLU A 91 8.70 2.51 1.48
C GLU A 91 7.23 2.83 1.73
N ALA A 92 6.88 3.11 2.98
CA ALA A 92 5.51 3.28 3.40
C ALA A 92 5.17 4.76 3.54
N LYS A 93 3.92 5.09 3.24
CA LYS A 93 3.36 6.43 3.32
C LYS A 93 1.97 6.41 3.93
N PHE A 94 1.76 7.22 4.96
CA PHE A 94 0.45 7.31 5.62
C PHE A 94 -0.27 8.63 5.35
N LEU A 95 0.30 9.76 5.79
CA LEU A 95 -0.31 11.08 5.66
C LEU A 95 0.42 12.01 4.69
N SER A 96 1.64 11.64 4.29
CA SER A 96 2.50 12.39 3.38
C SER A 96 2.82 11.57 2.15
N GLY A 97 3.04 12.22 1.01
CA GLY A 97 3.63 11.59 -0.17
C GLY A 97 5.15 11.45 -0.03
N LYS A 98 5.85 11.19 -1.15
CA LYS A 98 7.32 11.09 -1.19
C LYS A 98 8.02 12.24 -0.46
N SER A 99 9.09 11.92 0.26
CA SER A 99 9.88 12.87 1.04
C SER A 99 10.68 13.83 0.17
N SER A 100 11.04 13.42 -1.05
CA SER A 100 11.73 14.25 -2.04
C SER A 100 11.32 13.87 -3.47
N LYS A 101 11.43 14.85 -4.37
CA LYS A 101 11.22 14.72 -5.82
C LYS A 101 12.48 15.17 -6.54
N GLU A 102 12.67 14.73 -7.77
CA GLU A 102 13.82 15.15 -8.56
C GLU A 102 13.75 16.66 -8.89
N ASP A 103 14.81 17.39 -8.54
CA ASP A 103 15.02 18.78 -8.91
C ASP A 103 15.80 18.87 -10.22
N GLU A 104 15.09 19.01 -11.33
CA GLU A 104 15.69 19.09 -12.66
C GLU A 104 16.42 20.43 -12.93
N THR A 105 16.33 21.41 -12.02
CA THR A 105 16.99 22.73 -12.18
C THR A 105 18.46 22.74 -11.74
N VAL A 106 18.88 21.73 -10.97
CA VAL A 106 20.25 21.57 -10.50
C VAL A 106 20.98 20.54 -11.35
N ASP A 107 22.25 20.77 -11.65
CA ASP A 107 23.06 19.82 -12.42
C ASP A 107 23.13 18.46 -11.71
N LEU A 108 23.08 17.38 -12.49
CA LEU A 108 23.05 16.00 -12.00
C LEU A 108 24.23 15.65 -11.08
N MET A 109 25.39 16.27 -11.28
CA MET A 109 26.61 16.02 -10.50
C MET A 109 26.64 16.81 -9.19
N GLU A 110 25.84 17.87 -9.08
CA GLU A 110 25.78 18.75 -7.91
C GLU A 110 24.56 18.45 -7.02
N ARG A 111 23.61 17.63 -7.49
CA ARG A 111 22.41 17.26 -6.74
C ARG A 111 22.74 16.56 -5.43
N LYS A 112 22.22 17.12 -4.33
CA LYS A 112 22.23 16.49 -3.01
C LYS A 112 21.05 15.54 -2.86
N ASN A 113 21.11 14.64 -1.87
CA ASN A 113 20.06 13.63 -1.67
C ASN A 113 18.65 14.22 -1.56
N TYR A 114 18.45 15.34 -0.87
CA TYR A 114 17.12 15.96 -0.75
C TYR A 114 16.56 16.53 -2.07
N GLN A 115 17.39 16.63 -3.12
CA GLN A 115 17.03 17.08 -4.48
C GLN A 115 16.85 15.91 -5.45
N ARG A 116 17.06 14.68 -4.97
CA ARG A 116 16.87 13.45 -5.76
C ARG A 116 15.55 12.82 -5.40
N ASP A 117 14.90 12.20 -6.38
CA ASP A 117 13.71 11.41 -6.15
C ASP A 117 13.98 10.29 -5.14
N GLN A 118 13.11 10.20 -4.12
CA GLN A 118 13.31 9.28 -3.02
C GLN A 118 13.33 7.82 -3.47
N LEU A 119 12.31 7.38 -4.21
CA LEU A 119 12.15 5.98 -4.60
C LEU A 119 13.20 5.58 -5.65
N ALA A 120 13.60 6.51 -6.51
CA ALA A 120 14.70 6.30 -7.44
C ALA A 120 16.01 6.01 -6.71
N ARG A 121 16.33 6.81 -5.68
CA ARG A 121 17.56 6.66 -4.88
C ARG A 121 17.57 5.35 -4.08
N GLU A 122 16.43 4.98 -3.49
CA GLU A 122 16.29 3.69 -2.81
C GLU A 122 16.48 2.52 -3.77
N LEU A 123 15.88 2.58 -4.96
CA LEU A 123 16.05 1.53 -5.96
C LEU A 123 17.49 1.38 -6.45
N GLU A 124 18.21 2.49 -6.63
CA GLU A 124 19.64 2.51 -6.96
C GLU A 124 20.48 1.86 -5.85
N ASP A 125 20.21 2.21 -4.58
CA ASP A 125 20.92 1.63 -3.43
C ASP A 125 20.75 0.10 -3.39
N LEU A 126 19.61 -0.46 -3.79
CA LEU A 126 19.40 -1.91 -3.80
C LEU A 126 20.24 -2.66 -4.84
N HIS A 127 20.75 -1.96 -5.86
CA HIS A 127 21.57 -2.55 -6.93
C HIS A 127 23.07 -2.26 -6.75
N SER A 128 23.47 -1.61 -5.65
CA SER A 128 24.88 -1.27 -5.41
C SER A 128 25.68 -2.44 -4.84
N ASP A 129 27.00 -2.45 -5.09
CA ASP A 129 27.91 -3.43 -4.48
C ASP A 129 27.98 -3.31 -2.95
N THR A 130 27.77 -2.09 -2.43
CA THR A 130 27.75 -1.82 -0.99
C THR A 130 26.56 -2.53 -0.34
N PHE A 131 25.41 -2.57 -1.00
CA PHE A 131 24.22 -3.26 -0.52
C PHE A 131 24.43 -4.77 -0.36
N TYR A 132 24.95 -5.47 -1.36
CA TYR A 132 25.19 -6.92 -1.29
C TYR A 132 26.15 -7.30 -0.16
N LYS A 133 27.22 -6.50 0.03
CA LYS A 133 28.14 -6.67 1.17
C LYS A 133 27.41 -6.47 2.50
N HIS A 134 26.51 -5.50 2.54
CA HIS A 134 25.80 -5.13 3.76
C HIS A 134 24.79 -6.18 4.23
N ILE A 135 24.09 -6.84 3.31
CA ILE A 135 23.15 -7.93 3.62
C ILE A 135 23.81 -9.31 3.64
N ALA A 136 25.11 -9.40 3.30
CA ALA A 136 25.89 -10.63 3.22
C ALA A 136 25.28 -11.70 2.29
N ILE A 137 24.71 -11.28 1.15
CA ILE A 137 24.14 -12.16 0.13
C ILE A 137 24.89 -11.94 -1.19
N SER A 138 25.33 -13.05 -1.82
CA SER A 138 25.95 -12.99 -3.14
C SER A 138 24.93 -12.57 -4.21
N PRO A 139 25.27 -11.63 -5.12
CA PRO A 139 24.38 -11.22 -6.21
C PRO A 139 23.83 -12.40 -7.03
N SER A 140 24.65 -13.45 -7.23
CA SER A 140 24.27 -14.67 -7.97
C SER A 140 23.12 -15.47 -7.33
N LYS A 141 22.82 -15.23 -6.05
CA LYS A 141 21.70 -15.88 -5.34
C LYS A 141 20.43 -15.05 -5.37
N VAL A 142 20.45 -13.82 -5.90
CA VAL A 142 19.30 -12.93 -5.92
C VAL A 142 18.51 -13.16 -7.21
N LYS A 143 17.29 -13.70 -7.09
CA LYS A 143 16.37 -13.93 -8.21
C LYS A 143 15.67 -12.65 -8.65
N GLY A 144 15.44 -11.73 -7.73
CA GLY A 144 14.78 -10.47 -8.04
C GLY A 144 14.87 -9.46 -6.91
N ILE A 145 14.90 -8.20 -7.31
CA ILE A 145 14.83 -7.03 -6.45
C ILE A 145 13.57 -6.26 -6.84
N SER A 146 12.82 -5.77 -5.87
CA SER A 146 11.63 -4.97 -6.12
C SER A 146 11.46 -3.93 -5.03
N LEU A 147 10.95 -2.76 -5.41
CA LEU A 147 10.57 -1.70 -4.49
C LEU A 147 9.04 -1.60 -4.49
N ILE A 148 8.44 -1.63 -3.31
CA ILE A 148 7.02 -1.41 -3.08
C ILE A 148 6.83 -0.05 -2.44
N TYR A 149 6.08 0.80 -3.11
CA TYR A 149 5.56 2.05 -2.56
C TYR A 149 4.20 1.76 -1.92
N LEU A 150 4.16 1.74 -0.59
CA LEU A 150 2.98 1.40 0.19
C LEU A 150 2.26 2.69 0.62
N THR A 151 1.08 2.99 0.08
CA THR A 151 0.40 4.26 0.37
C THR A 151 -1.03 4.11 0.85
N ASN A 152 -1.65 5.20 1.30
CA ASN A 152 -3.08 5.26 1.61
C ASN A 152 -3.95 5.71 0.42
N ASP A 153 -3.39 5.73 -0.80
CA ASP A 153 -4.15 6.09 -1.98
C ASP A 153 -5.24 5.05 -2.27
N THR A 154 -6.40 5.51 -2.73
CA THR A 154 -7.49 4.63 -3.19
C THR A 154 -7.23 4.06 -4.58
N SER A 155 -6.27 4.62 -5.31
CA SER A 155 -5.86 4.19 -6.64
C SER A 155 -4.35 4.39 -6.81
N MET A 156 -3.73 3.60 -7.69
CA MET A 156 -2.28 3.65 -7.90
C MET A 156 -1.79 5.06 -8.26
N PRO A 157 -0.82 5.64 -7.52
CA PRO A 157 -0.24 6.95 -7.81
C PRO A 157 0.71 6.87 -9.02
N ARG A 158 0.14 6.64 -10.22
CA ARG A 158 0.88 6.35 -11.45
C ARG A 158 1.95 7.39 -11.79
N GLY A 159 1.63 8.68 -11.60
CA GLY A 159 2.56 9.77 -11.85
C GLY A 159 3.83 9.64 -11.00
N GLU A 160 3.66 9.39 -9.70
CA GLU A 160 4.80 9.26 -8.79
C GLU A 160 5.69 8.06 -9.12
N LEU A 161 5.09 6.91 -9.48
CA LEU A 161 5.84 5.73 -9.89
C LEU A 161 6.59 5.95 -11.21
N LEU A 162 5.95 6.63 -12.18
CA LEU A 162 6.56 6.95 -13.48
C LEU A 162 7.73 7.91 -13.32
N ASP A 163 7.56 8.97 -12.53
CA ASP A 163 8.61 9.93 -12.24
C ASP A 163 9.80 9.24 -11.57
N SER A 164 9.56 8.41 -10.56
CA SER A 164 10.62 7.68 -9.86
C SER A 164 11.36 6.72 -10.81
N ALA A 165 10.64 6.00 -11.67
CA ALA A 165 11.26 5.11 -12.66
C ALA A 165 12.04 5.90 -13.73
N LYS A 166 11.59 7.09 -14.12
CA LYS A 166 12.31 7.98 -15.05
C LYS A 166 13.67 8.38 -14.48
N HIS A 167 13.72 8.71 -13.20
CA HIS A 167 14.93 9.25 -12.55
C HIS A 167 15.87 8.18 -11.96
N ALA A 168 15.42 6.94 -11.81
CA ALA A 168 16.24 5.83 -11.36
C ALA A 168 17.34 5.47 -12.37
N ARG A 169 18.59 5.43 -11.88
CA ARG A 169 19.81 5.13 -12.64
C ARG A 169 20.16 3.63 -12.63
N VAL A 170 19.17 2.79 -12.94
CA VAL A 170 19.32 1.33 -13.11
C VAL A 170 18.77 0.91 -14.48
N SER A 171 19.02 -0.33 -14.92
CA SER A 171 18.51 -0.81 -16.21
C SER A 171 16.97 -0.81 -16.24
N GLU A 172 16.34 -0.72 -17.41
CA GLU A 172 14.86 -0.75 -17.49
C GLU A 172 14.26 -2.05 -16.94
N GLU A 173 14.98 -3.17 -17.06
CA GLU A 173 14.60 -4.47 -16.49
C GLU A 173 14.67 -4.49 -14.96
N GLU A 174 15.54 -3.65 -14.37
CA GLU A 174 15.75 -3.48 -12.93
C GLU A 174 14.78 -2.46 -12.31
N LYS A 175 14.06 -1.67 -13.12
CA LYS A 175 13.04 -0.68 -12.68
C LYS A 175 11.74 -1.33 -12.19
N LYS A 176 11.87 -2.21 -11.21
CA LYS A 176 10.82 -3.00 -10.58
C LYS A 176 10.20 -2.25 -9.40
N ILE A 177 9.47 -1.19 -9.72
CA ILE A 177 8.68 -0.41 -8.74
C ILE A 177 7.21 -0.84 -8.81
N PHE A 178 6.68 -1.24 -7.66
CA PHE A 178 5.31 -1.69 -7.45
C PHE A 178 4.62 -0.79 -6.43
N TRP A 179 3.29 -0.83 -6.43
CA TRP A 179 2.44 -0.13 -5.49
C TRP A 179 1.55 -1.13 -4.77
N LEU A 180 1.36 -0.87 -3.48
CA LEU A 180 0.44 -1.57 -2.60
C LEU A 180 -0.31 -0.51 -1.79
N SER A 181 -1.61 -0.70 -1.52
CA SER A 181 -2.31 0.19 -0.59
C SER A 181 -2.45 -0.45 0.79
N TRP A 182 -2.56 0.38 1.83
CA TRP A 182 -2.94 -0.10 3.16
C TRP A 182 -4.28 -0.85 3.15
N SER A 183 -5.21 -0.44 2.29
CA SER A 183 -6.51 -1.10 2.14
C SER A 183 -6.42 -2.49 1.51
N MET A 184 -5.41 -2.75 0.67
CA MET A 184 -5.11 -4.10 0.17
C MET A 184 -4.56 -5.00 1.29
N ILE A 185 -3.77 -4.44 2.23
CA ILE A 185 -3.35 -5.18 3.43
C ILE A 185 -4.58 -5.55 4.27
N TYR A 186 -5.49 -4.60 4.51
CA TYR A 186 -6.74 -4.86 5.24
C TYR A 186 -7.57 -5.97 4.60
N SER A 187 -7.76 -5.94 3.27
CA SER A 187 -8.49 -6.99 2.55
C SER A 187 -7.82 -8.35 2.72
N THR A 188 -6.49 -8.41 2.61
CA THR A 188 -5.72 -9.65 2.79
C THR A 188 -5.86 -10.18 4.22
N VAL A 189 -5.79 -9.31 5.23
CA VAL A 189 -6.03 -9.68 6.64
C VAL A 189 -7.43 -10.27 6.82
N CYS A 190 -8.46 -9.65 6.25
CA CYS A 190 -9.84 -10.15 6.34
C CYS A 190 -10.01 -11.54 5.72
N GLU A 191 -9.34 -11.79 4.59
CA GLU A 191 -9.36 -13.10 3.93
C GLU A 191 -8.62 -14.15 4.74
N TRP A 192 -7.54 -13.78 5.43
CA TRP A 192 -6.66 -14.70 6.14
C TRP A 192 -7.00 -14.95 7.61
N ILE A 193 -7.92 -14.17 8.19
CA ILE A 193 -8.20 -14.18 9.64
C ILE A 193 -8.63 -15.55 10.20
N THR A 194 -9.14 -16.45 9.36
CA THR A 194 -9.57 -17.80 9.74
C THR A 194 -8.50 -18.87 9.51
N TYR A 195 -7.35 -18.52 8.94
CA TYR A 195 -6.28 -19.44 8.57
C TYR A 195 -5.11 -19.36 9.57
N GLY A 196 -4.25 -20.39 9.55
CA GLY A 196 -3.08 -20.46 10.42
C GLY A 196 -3.39 -20.95 11.83
N THR A 197 -2.47 -20.64 12.75
CA THR A 197 -2.57 -21.01 14.17
C THR A 197 -3.52 -20.07 14.93
N VAL A 198 -3.95 -20.45 16.13
CA VAL A 198 -4.75 -19.57 17.01
C VAL A 198 -4.05 -18.23 17.27
N GLN A 199 -2.72 -18.25 17.40
CA GLN A 199 -1.92 -17.04 17.58
C GLN A 199 -1.96 -16.15 16.32
N ASP A 200 -1.88 -16.73 15.13
CA ASP A 200 -1.99 -15.98 13.87
C ASP A 200 -3.35 -15.30 13.76
N GLN A 201 -4.42 -16.00 14.14
CA GLN A 201 -5.77 -15.45 14.12
C GLN A 201 -5.93 -14.26 15.06
N TRP A 202 -5.31 -14.29 16.25
CA TRP A 202 -5.28 -13.13 17.15
C TRP A 202 -4.50 -11.96 16.57
N ILE A 203 -3.31 -12.21 16.03
CA ILE A 203 -2.49 -11.18 15.38
C ILE A 203 -3.27 -10.52 14.22
N LEU A 204 -3.90 -11.32 13.37
CA LEU A 204 -4.70 -10.84 12.24
C LEU A 204 -5.97 -10.10 12.70
N SER A 205 -6.61 -10.54 13.78
CA SER A 205 -7.77 -9.85 14.36
C SER A 205 -7.40 -8.46 14.90
N ASP A 206 -6.29 -8.36 15.62
CA ASP A 206 -5.78 -7.09 16.13
C ASP A 206 -5.34 -6.16 14.99
N LEU A 207 -4.68 -6.70 13.97
CA LEU A 207 -4.32 -5.97 12.76
C LEU A 207 -5.55 -5.42 12.04
N LYS A 208 -6.60 -6.24 11.90
CA LYS A 208 -7.86 -5.81 11.31
C LYS A 208 -8.44 -4.62 12.08
N LEU A 209 -8.55 -4.73 13.40
CA LEU A 209 -9.10 -3.67 14.25
C LEU A 209 -8.25 -2.39 14.17
N LEU A 210 -6.92 -2.53 14.17
CA LEU A 210 -6.01 -1.39 14.02
C LEU A 210 -6.24 -0.65 12.69
N LEU A 211 -6.32 -1.39 11.57
CA LEU A 211 -6.53 -0.82 10.24
C LEU A 211 -7.91 -0.15 10.15
N GLU A 212 -8.97 -0.74 10.71
CA GLU A 212 -10.29 -0.13 10.78
C GLU A 212 -10.28 1.17 11.60
N LYS A 213 -9.63 1.17 12.76
CA LYS A 213 -9.52 2.37 13.61
C LYS A 213 -8.72 3.49 12.96
N LYS A 214 -7.80 3.15 12.07
CA LYS A 214 -7.02 4.12 11.27
C LYS A 214 -7.72 4.55 9.98
N GLY A 215 -8.91 3.99 9.67
CA GLY A 215 -9.63 4.27 8.43
C GLY A 215 -8.91 3.75 7.18
N LEU A 216 -8.08 2.71 7.34
CA LEU A 216 -7.30 2.07 6.28
C LEU A 216 -8.03 0.89 5.64
N ASN A 217 -9.33 0.77 5.88
CA ASN A 217 -10.19 -0.23 5.26
C ASN A 217 -10.76 0.29 3.94
N SER A 218 -10.98 -0.64 2.99
CA SER A 218 -11.73 -0.31 1.78
C SER A 218 -13.19 -0.06 2.11
N PHE A 219 -13.86 0.78 1.32
CA PHE A 219 -15.32 0.94 1.40
C PHE A 219 -16.01 -0.43 1.23
N SER A 220 -16.66 -0.90 2.29
CA SER A 220 -17.35 -2.20 2.33
C SER A 220 -18.83 -2.11 1.96
N GLY A 221 -19.25 -1.01 1.32
CA GLY A 221 -20.65 -0.73 1.03
C GLY A 221 -21.33 0.17 2.07
N LEU A 222 -22.54 0.62 1.74
CA LEU A 222 -23.42 1.28 2.69
C LEU A 222 -24.05 0.22 3.60
N SER A 223 -23.65 0.18 4.87
CA SER A 223 -24.36 -0.60 5.87
C SER A 223 -25.66 0.13 6.23
N ARG A 224 -26.82 -0.52 6.03
CA ARG A 224 -28.15 0.01 6.35
C ARG A 224 -28.46 1.34 5.62
N ILE A 225 -28.82 1.24 4.35
CA ILE A 225 -29.66 2.29 3.75
C ILE A 225 -31.01 2.16 4.45
N GLU A 226 -31.28 3.02 5.42
CA GLU A 226 -32.61 3.13 6.00
C GLU A 226 -33.56 3.56 4.88
N GLU A 227 -34.70 2.87 4.79
CA GLU A 227 -35.76 3.28 3.89
C GLU A 227 -36.28 4.63 4.38
N VAL A 228 -35.83 5.70 3.74
CA VAL A 228 -36.39 7.03 3.98
C VAL A 228 -37.88 6.99 3.65
N GLN A 229 -38.69 7.51 4.57
CA GLN A 229 -40.12 7.64 4.31
C GLN A 229 -40.32 8.33 2.96
N LYS A 230 -41.21 7.76 2.15
CA LYS A 230 -41.55 8.31 0.84
C LYS A 230 -41.89 9.77 1.03
N ASN A 231 -41.06 10.67 0.47
CA ASN A 231 -41.31 12.10 0.57
C ASN A 231 -42.62 12.40 -0.18
N CYS A 232 -43.69 12.61 0.58
CA CYS A 232 -44.94 13.14 0.07
C CYS A 232 -44.78 14.65 -0.05
N TRP A 233 -44.18 15.10 -1.15
CA TRP A 233 -44.19 16.51 -1.52
C TRP A 233 -45.62 16.89 -1.91
N VAL A 234 -46.32 17.57 -1.01
CA VAL A 234 -47.57 18.25 -1.35
C VAL A 234 -47.21 19.68 -1.68
N TYR A 235 -47.37 20.07 -2.94
CA TYR A 235 -47.27 21.47 -3.32
C TYR A 235 -48.44 22.23 -2.68
N SER A 236 -48.15 22.98 -1.63
CA SER A 236 -49.08 23.97 -1.10
C SER A 236 -49.16 25.14 -2.09
N LYS A 237 -50.26 25.24 -2.83
CA LYS A 237 -50.58 26.44 -3.60
C LYS A 237 -51.03 27.54 -2.64
N THR A 238 -50.11 28.17 -1.91
CA THR A 238 -50.40 29.40 -1.16
C THR A 238 -50.45 30.65 -2.04
N SER A 239 -50.59 30.49 -3.36
CA SER A 239 -50.98 31.57 -4.26
C SER A 239 -52.22 31.15 -5.05
N SER A 240 -53.37 31.68 -4.67
CA SER A 240 -54.60 31.70 -5.49
C SER A 240 -54.46 32.49 -6.79
N GLN A 241 -53.25 32.97 -7.13
CA GLN A 241 -52.98 33.79 -8.31
C GLN A 241 -52.50 33.01 -9.54
N TYR A 242 -52.12 31.74 -9.42
CA TYR A 242 -51.70 30.95 -10.60
C TYR A 242 -52.64 29.76 -10.84
N ARG A 243 -53.56 29.93 -11.80
CA ARG A 243 -54.36 28.87 -12.39
C ARG A 243 -53.48 28.00 -13.28
N TRP A 244 -52.87 26.98 -12.68
CA TRP A 244 -52.19 25.90 -13.40
C TRP A 244 -53.20 24.82 -13.80
N ASP A 245 -54.14 25.16 -14.68
CA ASP A 245 -55.23 24.28 -15.12
C ASP A 245 -54.74 23.15 -16.07
N GLY A 246 -53.43 23.09 -16.35
CA GLY A 246 -52.79 22.11 -17.23
C GLY A 246 -51.81 21.13 -16.56
N LEU A 247 -51.68 21.14 -15.23
CA LEU A 247 -50.84 20.18 -14.50
C LEU A 247 -51.73 19.27 -13.64
N SER A 248 -52.52 18.42 -14.30
CA SER A 248 -53.45 17.49 -13.63
C SER A 248 -52.84 16.14 -13.27
N GLU A 249 -51.54 15.91 -13.48
CA GLU A 249 -50.90 14.66 -13.05
C GLU A 249 -49.57 14.92 -12.35
N VAL A 250 -49.57 14.75 -11.04
CA VAL A 250 -48.34 14.39 -10.32
C VAL A 250 -48.10 12.92 -10.64
N VAL A 251 -47.24 12.65 -11.62
CA VAL A 251 -46.78 11.29 -11.88
C VAL A 251 -46.00 10.85 -10.64
N CYS A 252 -46.54 9.84 -9.94
CA CYS A 252 -45.89 9.25 -8.78
C CYS A 252 -44.77 8.33 -9.29
N ASP A 253 -43.66 8.92 -9.72
CA ASP A 253 -42.54 8.14 -10.23
C ASP A 253 -41.91 7.32 -9.11
N THR A 254 -41.99 6.00 -9.27
CA THR A 254 -41.34 5.05 -8.38
C THR A 254 -39.93 4.84 -8.89
N TRP A 255 -38.97 5.52 -8.27
CA TRP A 255 -37.56 5.25 -8.49
C TRP A 255 -37.21 3.86 -7.95
N LYS A 256 -36.95 2.90 -8.84
CA LYS A 256 -36.43 1.59 -8.48
C LYS A 256 -34.94 1.54 -8.82
N TYR A 257 -34.09 1.35 -7.82
CA TYR A 257 -32.70 0.98 -8.05
C TYR A 257 -32.65 -0.43 -8.61
N MET A 258 -32.41 -0.57 -9.92
CA MET A 258 -32.08 -1.87 -10.49
C MET A 258 -30.61 -2.16 -10.21
N ARG A 259 -30.35 -3.21 -9.41
CA ARG A 259 -29.01 -3.82 -9.34
C ARG A 259 -28.67 -4.32 -10.75
N ARG A 260 -27.73 -3.67 -11.43
CA ARG A 260 -27.08 -4.29 -12.59
C ARG A 260 -26.28 -5.48 -12.09
N GLY A 261 -26.64 -6.67 -12.56
CA GLY A 261 -25.89 -7.90 -12.30
C GLY A 261 -24.44 -7.76 -12.75
N LYS A 262 -23.55 -8.46 -12.03
CA LYS A 262 -22.11 -8.52 -12.29
C LYS A 262 -21.80 -9.04 -13.69
#